data_AF-A0A1I4ZWV7-F1
#
_entry.id   AF-A0A1I4ZWV7-F1
#
_cell.length_a   1.000
_cell.length_b   1.000
_cell.length_c   1.000
_cell.angle_alpha   90.00
_cell.angle_beta   90.00
_cell.angle_gamma   90.00
#
_symmetry.space_group_name_H-M   'P 1'
#
loop_
_entity.id
_entity.type
_entity.pdbx_description
1 polymer ?
#
loop_
_entity_poly.entity_id
_entity_poly.type
_entity_poly.pdbx_seq_one_letter_code
_entity_poly.pdbx_strand_id
1 'polypeptide(L)'
;MKKLYSIISLLTVTAASAQIGDAIHCGYDFTSYIVVKPHEDGKTQTINGLKMTICDEAGNEVINKDFKLSWKNNNQPLNFVRNYKIDSNNKKIEGFDEGKWFYYFAEDHYLVTVTNTFNAEDFYLKIEDIDGEENGGHFKTFTMQLAPYNMYILCTSEEKQKAMQFGRRMNKPIDIILEKQ
;
A
#
# COMPACT_ATOMS: atom_id res chain seq x y z
N MET A 1 26.83 58.63 -16.01
CA MET A 1 25.56 57.95 -15.64
C MET A 1 25.13 56.84 -16.61
N LYS A 2 25.29 56.97 -17.94
CA LYS A 2 24.91 55.90 -18.90
C LYS A 2 25.68 54.57 -18.78
N LYS A 3 26.94 54.58 -18.32
CA LYS A 3 27.76 53.37 -18.18
C LYS A 3 27.41 52.50 -16.94
N LEU A 4 26.67 53.05 -15.97
CA LEU A 4 26.28 52.32 -14.75
C LEU A 4 25.04 51.44 -15.00
N TYR A 5 24.13 51.88 -15.86
CA TYR A 5 22.92 51.12 -16.23
C TYR A 5 23.22 49.88 -17.07
N SER A 6 24.29 49.88 -17.87
CA SER A 6 24.69 48.70 -18.66
C SER A 6 25.26 47.56 -17.80
N ILE A 7 25.85 47.85 -16.64
CA ILE A 7 26.38 46.81 -15.73
C ILE A 7 25.23 46.14 -14.96
N ILE A 8 24.22 46.92 -14.55
CA ILE A 8 23.03 46.40 -13.86
C ILE A 8 22.17 45.53 -14.78
N SER A 9 22.09 45.85 -16.08
CA SER A 9 21.34 45.05 -17.06
C SER A 9 22.04 43.75 -17.49
N LEU A 10 23.33 43.59 -17.19
CA LEU A 10 24.10 42.37 -17.52
C LEU A 10 24.10 41.36 -16.37
N LEU A 11 23.83 41.80 -15.13
CA LEU A 11 23.75 40.95 -13.93
C LEU A 11 22.38 40.29 -13.74
N THR A 12 21.35 40.69 -14.48
CA THR A 12 19.99 40.14 -14.36
C THR A 12 19.71 38.96 -15.30
N VAL A 13 20.62 38.64 -16.23
CA VAL A 13 20.39 37.58 -17.23
C VAL A 13 20.88 36.20 -16.78
N THR A 14 21.70 36.12 -15.71
CA THR A 14 22.25 34.83 -15.23
C THR A 14 21.49 34.21 -14.06
N ALA A 15 20.38 34.79 -13.61
CA ALA A 15 19.61 34.29 -12.46
C ALA A 15 18.34 33.49 -12.83
N ALA A 16 18.04 33.32 -14.13
CA ALA A 16 16.75 32.77 -14.57
C ALA A 16 16.74 31.25 -14.85
N SER A 17 17.77 30.50 -14.46
CA SER A 17 17.82 29.05 -14.63
C SER A 17 18.00 28.31 -13.30
N ALA A 18 17.27 28.71 -12.28
CA ALA A 18 16.79 27.74 -11.30
C ALA A 18 15.43 27.24 -11.82
N GLN A 19 15.44 26.36 -12.81
CA GLN A 19 14.28 25.48 -12.98
C GLN A 19 14.17 24.73 -11.66
N ILE A 20 13.14 25.08 -10.89
CA ILE A 20 12.56 24.21 -9.87
C ILE A 20 12.37 22.89 -10.59
N GLY A 21 13.29 21.94 -10.35
CA GLY A 21 13.10 20.59 -10.81
C GLY A 21 11.88 20.12 -10.06
N ASP A 22 10.72 20.16 -10.71
CA ASP A 22 9.55 19.43 -10.25
C ASP A 22 10.08 18.02 -9.99
N ALA A 23 10.22 17.65 -8.71
CA ALA A 23 10.58 16.30 -8.37
C ALA A 23 9.57 15.43 -9.14
N ILE A 24 10.07 14.52 -9.99
CA ILE A 24 9.21 13.68 -10.80
C ILE A 24 8.44 12.80 -9.81
N HIS A 25 7.26 13.28 -9.44
CA HIS A 25 6.36 12.66 -8.49
C HIS A 25 5.60 11.58 -9.24
N CYS A 26 5.71 10.36 -8.76
CA CYS A 26 4.98 9.24 -9.33
C CYS A 26 3.53 9.29 -8.83
N GLY A 27 2.57 8.77 -9.60
CA GLY A 27 1.15 8.75 -9.19
C GLY A 27 0.84 7.93 -7.93
N TYR A 28 1.82 7.22 -7.38
CA TYR A 28 1.76 6.52 -6.09
C TYR A 28 2.45 7.28 -4.95
N ASP A 29 2.94 8.50 -5.21
CA ASP A 29 3.48 9.35 -4.16
C ASP A 29 2.42 9.53 -3.05
N PHE A 30 2.89 9.53 -1.81
CA PHE A 30 2.06 9.63 -0.59
C PHE A 30 1.16 8.42 -0.29
N THR A 31 1.25 7.35 -1.07
CA THR A 31 0.49 6.11 -0.83
C THR A 31 1.43 4.97 -0.45
N SER A 32 0.96 4.13 0.46
CA SER A 32 1.56 2.85 0.79
C SER A 32 0.51 1.76 0.78
N TYR A 33 0.96 0.51 0.73
CA TYR A 33 0.08 -0.65 0.73
C TYR A 33 0.48 -1.61 1.84
N ILE A 34 -0.48 -2.29 2.43
CA ILE A 34 -0.21 -3.48 3.22
C ILE A 34 -0.74 -4.63 2.39
N VAL A 35 0.12 -5.59 2.06
CA VAL A 35 -0.22 -6.75 1.21
C VAL A 35 -0.11 -8.00 2.05
N VAL A 36 -1.12 -8.85 2.00
CA VAL A 36 -1.23 -10.02 2.89
C VAL A 36 -1.61 -11.24 2.09
N LYS A 37 -0.87 -12.32 2.32
CA LYS A 37 -1.03 -13.63 1.72
C LYS A 37 -1.45 -14.64 2.79
N PRO A 38 -2.76 -14.71 3.14
CA PRO A 38 -3.28 -15.77 4.01
C PRO A 38 -3.39 -17.10 3.26
N HIS A 39 -2.79 -18.16 3.78
CA HIS A 39 -2.85 -19.49 3.20
C HIS A 39 -2.92 -20.58 4.28
N GLU A 40 -3.30 -21.80 3.88
CA GLU A 40 -3.22 -22.98 4.75
C GLU A 40 -1.78 -23.50 4.80
N ASP A 41 -1.41 -24.18 5.88
CA ASP A 41 -0.11 -24.83 5.99
C ASP A 41 0.14 -25.81 4.82
N GLY A 42 1.36 -25.77 4.29
CA GLY A 42 1.76 -26.54 3.11
C GLY A 42 1.13 -26.11 1.78
N LYS A 43 0.21 -25.13 1.75
CA LYS A 43 -0.37 -24.56 0.52
C LYS A 43 0.28 -23.23 0.16
N THR A 44 0.35 -22.94 -1.14
CA THR A 44 0.86 -21.66 -1.65
C THR A 44 -0.23 -20.71 -2.11
N GLN A 45 -1.45 -21.24 -2.32
CA GLN A 45 -2.60 -20.48 -2.79
C GLN A 45 -3.15 -19.63 -1.65
N THR A 46 -3.47 -18.39 -1.97
CA THR A 46 -4.17 -17.53 -1.01
C THR A 46 -5.62 -17.99 -0.86
N ILE A 47 -6.11 -18.03 0.37
CA ILE A 47 -7.50 -18.37 0.69
C ILE A 47 -8.41 -17.21 0.24
N ASN A 48 -9.54 -17.51 -0.41
CA ASN A 48 -10.51 -16.51 -0.85
C ASN A 48 -11.59 -16.26 0.24
N GLY A 49 -12.46 -15.27 0.05
CA GLY A 49 -13.61 -15.07 0.93
C GLY A 49 -13.31 -14.54 2.34
N LEU A 50 -12.03 -14.36 2.69
CA LEU A 50 -11.66 -13.86 4.02
C LEU A 50 -12.09 -12.40 4.22
N LYS A 51 -12.68 -12.10 5.39
CA LYS A 51 -12.89 -10.74 5.85
C LYS A 51 -11.62 -10.28 6.57
N MET A 52 -11.02 -9.22 6.06
CA MET A 52 -9.73 -8.72 6.52
C MET A 52 -9.80 -7.22 6.74
N THR A 53 -9.46 -6.77 7.94
CA THR A 53 -9.60 -5.37 8.35
C THR A 53 -8.39 -4.90 9.14
N ILE A 54 -8.14 -3.59 9.11
CA ILE A 54 -7.30 -2.94 10.10
C ILE A 54 -8.16 -2.66 11.34
N CYS A 55 -7.67 -3.04 12.51
CA CYS A 55 -8.33 -2.81 13.79
C CYS A 55 -7.43 -2.13 14.82
N ASP A 56 -8.05 -1.60 15.87
CA ASP A 56 -7.35 -1.12 17.07
C ASP A 56 -6.93 -2.30 17.97
N GLU A 57 -6.26 -1.98 19.08
CA GLU A 57 -5.82 -2.98 20.09
C GLU A 57 -6.99 -3.77 20.70
N ALA A 58 -8.19 -3.19 20.75
CA ALA A 58 -9.39 -3.85 21.24
C ALA A 58 -10.10 -4.70 20.17
N GLY A 59 -9.60 -4.72 18.93
CA GLY A 59 -10.16 -5.48 17.82
C GLY A 59 -11.31 -4.79 17.08
N ASN A 60 -11.57 -3.51 17.35
CA ASN A 60 -12.58 -2.73 16.62
C ASN A 60 -12.04 -2.25 15.28
N GLU A 61 -12.88 -2.26 14.25
CA GLU A 61 -12.50 -1.79 12.93
C GLU A 61 -12.11 -0.31 12.94
N VAL A 62 -10.96 0.00 12.32
CA VAL A 62 -10.45 1.37 12.22
C VAL A 62 -11.10 2.07 11.03
N ILE A 63 -11.72 3.21 11.31
CA ILE A 63 -12.39 4.04 10.31
C ILE A 63 -11.42 5.07 9.71
N ASN A 64 -11.33 5.12 8.38
CA ASN A 64 -10.56 6.13 7.66
C ASN A 64 -11.27 7.49 7.65
N LYS A 65 -11.30 8.14 8.81
CA LYS A 65 -11.98 9.42 8.98
C LYS A 65 -11.23 10.56 8.30
N ASP A 66 -11.95 11.34 7.50
CA ASP A 66 -11.45 12.52 6.78
C ASP A 66 -10.19 12.25 5.94
N PHE A 67 -10.10 11.07 5.32
CA PHE A 67 -8.94 10.60 4.52
C PHE A 67 -7.59 10.61 5.26
N LYS A 68 -7.59 10.59 6.60
CA LYS A 68 -6.33 10.67 7.39
C LYS A 68 -5.46 9.43 7.25
N LEU A 69 -6.07 8.26 7.10
CA LEU A 69 -5.36 6.97 7.11
C LEU A 69 -5.19 6.40 5.69
N SER A 70 -6.07 6.76 4.76
CA SER A 70 -6.00 6.38 3.35
C SER A 70 -6.63 7.45 2.46
N TRP A 71 -6.12 7.57 1.24
CA TRP A 71 -6.71 8.44 0.22
C TRP A 71 -7.96 7.85 -0.44
N LYS A 72 -8.33 6.60 -0.09
CA LYS A 72 -9.55 5.92 -0.59
C LYS A 72 -10.52 5.63 0.55
N ASN A 73 -11.80 5.48 0.20
CA ASN A 73 -12.86 5.02 1.11
C ASN A 73 -12.97 5.87 2.39
N ASN A 74 -13.27 7.16 2.23
CA ASN A 74 -13.45 8.06 3.37
C ASN A 74 -14.61 7.65 4.26
N ASN A 75 -14.43 7.79 5.57
CA ASN A 75 -15.42 7.45 6.60
C ASN A 75 -15.91 5.99 6.52
N GLN A 76 -15.07 5.10 5.99
CA GLN A 76 -15.30 3.67 5.93
C GLN A 76 -14.20 2.92 6.68
N PRO A 77 -14.44 1.67 7.12
CA PRO A 77 -13.39 0.80 7.62
C PRO A 77 -12.27 0.59 6.60
N LEU A 78 -11.05 0.44 7.10
CA LEU A 78 -9.89 0.04 6.31
C LEU A 78 -9.94 -1.46 6.02
N ASN A 79 -10.72 -1.84 5.01
CA ASN A 79 -10.87 -3.21 4.56
C ASN A 79 -9.83 -3.57 3.50
N PHE A 80 -9.28 -4.77 3.61
CA PHE A 80 -8.48 -5.34 2.55
C PHE A 80 -9.38 -5.80 1.41
N VAL A 81 -8.89 -5.65 0.19
CA VAL A 81 -9.56 -6.11 -1.02
C VAL A 81 -8.69 -7.12 -1.73
N ARG A 82 -9.32 -8.12 -2.34
CA ARG A 82 -8.65 -9.07 -3.23
C ARG A 82 -8.15 -8.33 -4.46
N ASN A 83 -6.90 -8.56 -4.86
CA ASN A 83 -6.43 -8.09 -6.14
C ASN A 83 -7.19 -8.79 -7.28
N TYR A 84 -7.21 -8.17 -8.44
CA TYR A 84 -7.93 -8.69 -9.61
C TYR A 84 -7.09 -8.51 -10.87
N LYS A 85 -7.45 -9.27 -11.90
CA LYS A 85 -6.82 -9.15 -13.22
C LYS A 85 -7.58 -8.18 -14.11
N ILE A 86 -6.84 -7.59 -15.03
CA ILE A 86 -7.34 -6.74 -16.10
C ILE A 86 -6.90 -7.25 -17.48
N ASP A 87 -7.74 -7.00 -18.49
CA ASP A 87 -7.43 -7.27 -19.89
C ASP A 87 -6.53 -6.17 -20.51
N SER A 88 -6.27 -6.29 -21.82
CA SER A 88 -5.49 -5.30 -22.58
C SER A 88 -6.15 -3.91 -22.66
N ASN A 89 -7.44 -3.80 -22.35
CA ASN A 89 -8.22 -2.57 -22.33
C ASN A 89 -8.40 -2.01 -20.91
N ASN A 90 -7.66 -2.52 -19.92
CA ASN A 90 -7.77 -2.17 -18.49
C ASN A 90 -9.14 -2.49 -17.87
N LYS A 91 -9.92 -3.39 -18.46
CA LYS A 91 -11.19 -3.83 -17.89
C LYS A 91 -10.95 -4.98 -16.92
N LYS A 92 -11.56 -4.93 -15.74
CA LYS A 92 -11.56 -6.06 -14.79
C LYS A 92 -12.13 -7.29 -15.47
N ILE A 93 -11.42 -8.41 -15.36
CA ILE A 93 -11.87 -9.72 -15.79
C ILE A 93 -12.15 -10.60 -14.57
N GLU A 94 -13.10 -11.50 -14.70
CA GLU A 94 -13.47 -12.46 -13.66
C GLU A 94 -12.60 -13.71 -13.79
N GLY A 95 -12.15 -14.25 -12.64
CA GLY A 95 -11.24 -15.40 -12.60
C GLY A 95 -9.75 -15.03 -12.68
N PHE A 96 -8.92 -16.08 -12.74
CA PHE A 96 -7.46 -15.97 -12.66
C PHE A 96 -6.74 -16.36 -13.96
N ASP A 97 -7.44 -16.69 -15.02
CA ASP A 97 -6.85 -17.12 -16.29
C ASP A 97 -6.77 -15.94 -17.29
N GLU A 98 -5.62 -15.79 -17.94
CA GLU A 98 -5.31 -14.80 -18.99
C GLU A 98 -5.63 -13.32 -18.64
N GLY A 99 -4.68 -12.66 -17.96
CA GLY A 99 -4.75 -11.22 -17.70
C GLY A 99 -3.57 -10.72 -16.86
N LYS A 100 -3.42 -9.40 -16.75
CA LYS A 100 -2.38 -8.77 -15.91
C LYS A 100 -2.97 -8.40 -14.56
N TRP A 101 -2.21 -8.61 -13.49
CA TRP A 101 -2.61 -8.15 -12.16
C TRP A 101 -2.72 -6.62 -12.14
N PHE A 102 -3.83 -6.12 -11.61
CA PHE A 102 -4.03 -4.67 -11.48
C PHE A 102 -2.99 -4.05 -10.55
N TYR A 103 -2.83 -4.63 -9.35
CA TYR A 103 -1.68 -4.34 -8.49
C TYR A 103 -0.57 -5.37 -8.75
N TYR A 104 0.33 -5.07 -9.70
CA TYR A 104 1.36 -6.02 -10.15
C TYR A 104 2.25 -6.59 -9.03
N PHE A 105 2.44 -5.85 -7.93
CA PHE A 105 3.28 -6.23 -6.78
C PHE A 105 2.56 -7.09 -5.74
N ALA A 106 1.24 -7.23 -5.86
CA ALA A 106 0.40 -7.97 -4.91
C ALA A 106 -0.10 -9.31 -5.48
N GLU A 107 0.11 -9.58 -6.77
CA GLU A 107 -0.30 -10.82 -7.44
C GLU A 107 -1.76 -11.20 -7.12
N ASP A 108 -2.05 -12.42 -6.65
CA ASP A 108 -3.42 -12.80 -6.29
C ASP A 108 -3.82 -12.30 -4.90
N HIS A 109 -2.94 -11.73 -4.10
CA HIS A 109 -3.13 -11.48 -2.66
C HIS A 109 -4.11 -10.35 -2.32
N TYR A 110 -4.35 -10.19 -1.01
CA TYR A 110 -5.14 -9.11 -0.45
C TYR A 110 -4.28 -7.87 -0.22
N LEU A 111 -4.88 -6.69 -0.40
CA LEU A 111 -4.22 -5.44 -0.07
C LEU A 111 -5.18 -4.40 0.50
N VAL A 112 -4.65 -3.53 1.35
CA VAL A 112 -5.28 -2.26 1.74
C VAL A 112 -4.33 -1.12 1.39
N THR A 113 -4.91 -0.01 0.95
CA THR A 113 -4.15 1.22 0.70
C THR A 113 -4.20 2.13 1.91
N VAL A 114 -3.05 2.67 2.29
CA VAL A 114 -2.89 3.62 3.40
C VAL A 114 -2.03 4.80 2.96
N THR A 115 -2.01 5.88 3.73
CA THR A 115 -1.07 6.98 3.50
C THR A 115 0.36 6.54 3.82
N ASN A 116 1.35 7.22 3.24
CA ASN A 116 2.76 6.95 3.56
C ASN A 116 3.16 7.36 4.99
N THR A 117 2.34 8.18 5.65
CA THR A 117 2.47 8.59 7.06
C THR A 117 1.65 7.73 8.01
N PHE A 118 1.03 6.64 7.52
CA PHE A 118 0.28 5.72 8.35
C PHE A 118 1.19 5.10 9.43
N ASN A 119 0.84 5.28 10.70
CA ASN A 119 1.62 4.76 11.82
C ASN A 119 1.25 3.30 12.10
N ALA A 120 1.88 2.36 11.38
CA ALA A 120 1.51 0.96 11.41
C ALA A 120 1.50 0.35 12.83
N GLU A 121 2.38 0.79 13.72
CA GLU A 121 2.55 0.23 15.07
C GLU A 121 1.33 0.49 15.98
N ASP A 122 0.48 1.47 15.66
CA ASP A 122 -0.74 1.77 16.42
C ASP A 122 -1.89 0.80 16.07
N PHE A 123 -1.70 -0.08 15.08
CA PHE A 123 -2.79 -0.84 14.48
C PHE A 123 -2.47 -2.32 14.32
N TYR A 124 -3.54 -3.08 14.11
CA TYR A 124 -3.50 -4.53 13.98
C TYR A 124 -4.18 -4.94 12.68
N LEU A 125 -3.67 -6.01 12.07
CA LEU A 125 -4.37 -6.77 11.06
C LEU A 125 -5.25 -7.80 11.76
N LYS A 126 -6.52 -7.87 11.35
CA LYS A 126 -7.46 -8.89 11.78
C LYS A 126 -7.99 -9.66 10.56
N ILE A 127 -8.02 -10.98 10.65
CA ILE A 127 -8.52 -11.88 9.61
C ILE A 127 -9.60 -12.78 10.21
N GLU A 128 -10.77 -12.77 9.58
CA GLU A 128 -11.93 -13.57 9.94
C GLU A 128 -12.34 -14.42 8.73
N ASP A 129 -12.54 -15.71 8.96
CA ASP A 129 -13.15 -16.60 7.98
C ASP A 129 -14.67 -16.52 8.10
N ILE A 130 -15.29 -15.86 7.13
CA ILE A 130 -16.74 -15.65 7.07
C ILE A 130 -17.43 -16.65 6.15
N ASP A 131 -16.67 -17.37 5.32
CA ASP A 131 -17.18 -18.21 4.24
C ASP A 131 -16.92 -19.72 4.49
N GLY A 132 -16.13 -20.08 5.51
CA GLY A 132 -16.08 -21.38 6.20
C GLY A 132 -16.11 -22.63 5.30
N GLU A 133 -17.31 -23.10 4.96
CA GLU A 133 -17.52 -24.26 4.07
C GLU A 133 -16.90 -24.07 2.69
N GLU A 134 -16.97 -22.86 2.11
CA GLU A 134 -16.35 -22.58 0.80
C GLU A 134 -14.81 -22.64 0.85
N ASN A 135 -14.25 -22.51 2.06
CA ASN A 135 -12.83 -22.57 2.34
C ASN A 135 -12.34 -23.98 2.74
N GLY A 136 -13.23 -24.98 2.74
CA GLY A 136 -12.92 -26.36 3.14
C GLY A 136 -12.80 -26.54 4.65
N GLY A 137 -13.53 -25.72 5.42
CA GLY A 137 -13.59 -25.69 6.88
C GLY A 137 -13.29 -24.30 7.44
N HIS A 138 -13.64 -24.08 8.71
CA HIS A 138 -13.44 -22.78 9.37
C HIS A 138 -12.00 -22.58 9.82
N PHE A 139 -11.45 -21.39 9.56
CA PHE A 139 -10.19 -20.94 10.15
C PHE A 139 -10.41 -20.15 11.46
N LYS A 140 -9.44 -20.21 12.37
CA LYS A 140 -9.42 -19.38 13.57
C LYS A 140 -9.25 -17.91 13.20
N THR A 141 -9.86 -17.01 13.97
CA THR A 141 -9.58 -15.57 13.85
C THR A 141 -8.10 -15.33 14.14
N PHE A 142 -7.44 -14.65 13.21
CA PHE A 142 -6.05 -14.28 13.34
C PHE A 142 -5.93 -12.78 13.61
N THR A 143 -5.00 -12.39 14.47
CA THR A 143 -4.68 -10.98 14.75
C THR A 143 -3.18 -10.80 14.95
N MET A 144 -2.62 -9.73 14.37
CA MET A 144 -1.21 -9.40 14.47
C MET A 144 -1.01 -7.89 14.45
N GLN A 145 -0.15 -7.37 15.33
CA GLN A 145 0.25 -5.97 15.29
C GLN A 145 1.06 -5.69 14.03
N LEU A 146 0.74 -4.58 13.37
CA LEU A 146 1.46 -4.15 12.18
C LEU A 146 2.74 -3.40 12.56
N ALA A 147 3.70 -3.40 11.65
CA ALA A 147 4.96 -2.70 11.81
C ALA A 147 5.31 -1.92 10.53
N PRO A 148 6.19 -0.91 10.59
CA PRO A 148 6.50 -0.07 9.44
C PRO A 148 7.10 -0.84 8.25
N TYR A 149 7.76 -1.97 8.50
CA TYR A 149 8.30 -2.85 7.46
C TYR A 149 7.24 -3.70 6.75
N ASN A 150 6.00 -3.77 7.27
CA ASN A 150 4.87 -4.40 6.58
C ASN A 150 4.28 -3.51 5.46
N MET A 151 4.67 -2.24 5.39
CA MET A 151 4.18 -1.29 4.39
C MET A 151 5.04 -1.33 3.12
N TYR A 152 4.39 -1.62 2.00
CA TYR A 152 4.89 -1.47 0.66
C TYR A 152 4.89 -0.01 0.22
N ILE A 153 6.04 0.46 -0.23
CA ILE A 153 6.16 1.76 -0.91
C ILE A 153 6.62 1.52 -2.34
N LEU A 154 5.83 1.98 -3.31
CA LEU A 154 6.15 1.81 -4.74
C LEU A 154 7.08 2.92 -5.26
N CYS A 155 6.95 4.14 -4.72
CA CYS A 155 7.70 5.30 -5.20
C CYS A 155 8.66 5.80 -4.11
N THR A 156 9.87 5.25 -4.12
CA THR A 156 11.01 5.69 -3.28
C THR A 156 12.23 5.94 -4.15
N SER A 157 12.89 7.09 -3.99
CA SER A 157 14.25 7.25 -4.50
C SER A 157 15.22 6.39 -3.69
N GLU A 158 16.33 5.95 -4.29
CA GLU A 158 17.38 5.19 -3.58
C GLU A 158 17.89 5.94 -2.33
N GLU A 159 17.92 7.27 -2.38
CA GLU A 159 18.32 8.13 -1.27
C GLU A 159 17.31 8.08 -0.12
N LYS A 160 16.00 8.09 -0.42
CA LYS A 160 14.95 7.92 0.60
C LYS A 160 15.02 6.52 1.22
N GLN A 161 15.33 5.49 0.44
CA GLN A 161 15.54 4.13 0.99
C GLN A 161 16.76 4.05 1.92
N LYS A 162 17.87 4.73 1.57
CA LYS A 162 19.10 4.77 2.38
C LYS A 162 18.94 5.61 3.66
N ALA A 163 18.08 6.64 3.64
CA ALA A 163 17.82 7.51 4.79
C ALA A 163 16.84 6.90 5.82
N MET A 164 16.19 5.76 5.52
CA MET A 164 15.34 5.09 6.50
C MET A 164 16.21 4.46 7.59
N GLN A 165 16.02 4.87 8.84
CA GLN A 165 16.83 4.43 10.00
C GLN A 165 16.72 2.92 10.30
N PHE A 166 15.69 2.24 9.79
CA PHE A 166 15.40 0.83 10.06
C PHE A 166 15.41 0.00 8.79
N GLY A 167 16.60 -0.40 8.33
CA GLY A 167 16.79 -1.37 7.25
C GLY A 167 16.12 -1.03 5.91
N ARG A 168 16.32 -1.87 4.89
CA ARG A 168 15.55 -1.74 3.64
C ARG A 168 14.15 -2.26 3.92
N ARG A 169 13.10 -1.46 3.68
CA ARG A 169 11.73 -1.98 3.63
C ARG A 169 11.66 -3.03 2.53
N MET A 170 11.35 -4.25 2.92
CA MET A 170 11.20 -5.36 1.98
C MET A 170 9.76 -5.32 1.49
N ASN A 171 9.55 -4.85 0.27
CA ASN A 171 8.26 -4.92 -0.42
C ASN A 171 7.89 -6.40 -0.67
N LYS A 172 7.48 -7.12 0.38
CA LYS A 172 7.10 -8.54 0.39
C LYS A 172 5.79 -8.74 1.14
N PRO A 173 4.90 -9.66 0.68
CA PRO A 173 3.61 -9.83 1.32
C PRO A 173 3.82 -10.33 2.74
N ILE A 174 2.92 -9.95 3.64
CA ILE A 174 2.85 -10.60 4.94
C ILE A 174 2.32 -12.01 4.69
N ASP A 175 3.21 -12.99 4.81
CA ASP A 175 2.90 -14.41 4.69
C ASP A 175 2.24 -14.87 6.00
N ILE A 176 0.99 -15.34 5.91
CA ILE A 176 0.19 -15.72 7.08
C ILE A 176 -0.34 -17.13 6.87
N ILE A 177 0.05 -18.02 7.78
CA ILE A 177 -0.48 -19.38 7.85
C ILE A 177 -1.70 -19.37 8.77
N LEU A 178 -2.87 -19.68 8.24
CA LEU A 178 -4.11 -19.77 9.01
C LEU A 178 -4.29 -21.19 9.56
N GLU A 179 -4.62 -21.27 10.85
CA GLU A 179 -4.95 -22.51 11.53
C GLU A 179 -6.46 -22.81 11.39
N LYS A 180 -6.80 -24.07 11.11
CA LYS A 180 -8.19 -24.55 11.18
C LYS A 180 -8.69 -24.57 12.63
N GLN A 181 -10.00 -24.37 12.80
CA GLN A 181 -10.69 -24.48 14.10
C GLN A 181 -10.75 -25.93 14.59
#